data_AF-A0A5W0AYM7-F1
#
_entry.id   AF-A0A5W0AYM7-F1
#
_cell.length_a   1.000
_cell.length_b   1.000
_cell.length_c   1.000
_cell.angle_alpha   90.00
_cell.angle_beta   90.00
_cell.angle_gamma   90.00
#
_symmetry.space_group_name_H-M   'P 1'
#
loop_
_entity.id
_entity.type
_entity.pdbx_description
1 polymer ?
#
loop_
_entity_poly.entity_id
_entity_poly.type
_entity_poly.pdbx_seq_one_letter_code
_entity_poly.pdbx_strand_id
1 'polypeptide(L)'
;MATNKPKRKTYSDEFKEFLVQEAISSGRSIASIARDNGINQNLLHNWKREQKAKQAQTDQIPALIDNDAYRNTPTFIPVNV
;
A
#
# COMPACT_ATOMS: atom_id res chain seq x y z
N MET A 1 -34.04 10.64 -2.55
CA MET A 1 -33.58 9.38 -3.15
C MET A 1 -32.39 8.86 -2.35
N ALA A 2 -32.56 7.80 -1.56
CA ALA A 2 -31.47 7.23 -0.77
C ALA A 2 -30.55 6.41 -1.67
N THR A 3 -29.31 6.87 -1.86
CA THR A 3 -28.30 6.13 -2.62
C THR A 3 -27.76 5.00 -1.74
N ASN A 4 -28.26 3.78 -1.95
CA ASN A 4 -27.74 2.58 -1.31
C ASN A 4 -26.30 2.33 -1.84
N LYS A 5 -25.31 3.02 -1.25
CA LYS A 5 -23.91 2.81 -1.58
C LYS A 5 -23.54 1.39 -1.13
N PRO A 6 -23.06 0.52 -2.04
CA PRO A 6 -22.69 -0.83 -1.67
C PRO A 6 -21.61 -0.76 -0.58
N LYS A 7 -21.91 -1.37 0.57
CA LYS A 7 -21.00 -1.46 1.71
C LYS A 7 -19.71 -2.12 1.20
N ARG A 8 -18.58 -1.41 1.28
CA ARG A 8 -17.28 -1.94 0.86
C ARG A 8 -17.02 -3.23 1.64
N LYS A 9 -16.81 -4.34 0.93
CA LYS A 9 -16.38 -5.60 1.56
C LYS A 9 -15.00 -5.35 2.17
N THR A 10 -14.92 -5.43 3.49
CA THR A 10 -13.65 -5.42 4.21
C THR A 10 -13.12 -6.85 4.24
N TYR A 11 -11.90 -7.05 3.76
CA TYR A 11 -11.19 -8.32 3.87
C TYR A 11 -10.23 -8.23 5.04
N SER A 12 -10.13 -9.30 5.85
CA SER A 12 -9.15 -9.38 6.93
C SER A 12 -7.73 -9.42 6.37
N ASP A 13 -6.76 -8.95 7.16
CA ASP A 13 -5.37 -8.86 6.70
C ASP A 13 -4.75 -10.24 6.44
N GLU A 14 -5.11 -11.24 7.25
CA GLU A 14 -4.75 -12.66 7.03
C GLU A 14 -5.16 -13.17 5.64
N PHE A 15 -6.36 -12.79 5.16
CA PHE A 15 -6.88 -13.20 3.86
C PHE A 15 -6.14 -12.52 2.72
N LYS A 16 -5.78 -11.24 2.88
CA LYS A 16 -4.96 -10.51 1.91
C LYS A 16 -3.58 -11.13 1.78
N GLU A 17 -2.95 -11.45 2.92
CA GLU A 17 -1.62 -12.07 2.96
C GLU A 17 -1.63 -13.45 2.33
N PHE A 18 -2.61 -14.30 2.67
CA PHE A 18 -2.78 -15.60 2.05
C PHE A 18 -2.81 -15.52 0.53
N LEU A 19 -3.62 -14.62 -0.03
CA LEU A 19 -3.75 -14.48 -1.49
C LEU A 19 -2.50 -13.90 -2.15
N VAL A 20 -1.82 -12.97 -1.50
CA VAL A 20 -0.56 -12.41 -2.02
C VAL A 20 0.53 -13.49 -2.01
N GLN A 21 0.62 -14.29 -0.95
CA GLN A 21 1.55 -15.42 -0.85
C GLN A 21 1.23 -16.48 -1.89
N GLU A 22 -0.04 -16.85 -2.07
CA GLU A 22 -0.48 -17.78 -3.10
C GLU A 22 -0.10 -17.27 -4.50
N ALA A 23 -0.24 -15.98 -4.77
CA ALA A 23 0.16 -15.36 -6.04
C ALA A 23 1.68 -15.33 -6.27
N ILE A 24 2.49 -15.43 -5.21
CA ILE A 24 3.95 -15.51 -5.30
C ILE A 24 4.40 -16.97 -5.41
N SER A 25 3.81 -17.86 -4.60
CA SER A 25 4.19 -19.26 -4.44
C SER A 25 3.70 -20.16 -5.59
N SER A 26 2.44 -20.00 -6.00
CA SER A 26 1.81 -20.92 -6.96
C SER A 26 2.28 -20.73 -8.41
N GLY A 27 2.89 -19.59 -8.74
CA GLY A 27 3.21 -19.22 -10.12
C GLY A 27 1.99 -19.07 -11.05
N ARG A 28 0.76 -19.20 -10.52
CA ARG A 28 -0.49 -19.02 -11.27
C ARG A 28 -0.76 -17.54 -11.51
N SER A 29 -1.53 -17.25 -12.56
CA SER A 29 -1.91 -15.87 -12.84
C SER A 29 -2.75 -15.28 -11.69
N ILE A 30 -2.50 -14.01 -11.35
CA ILE A 30 -3.27 -13.25 -10.37
C ILE A 30 -4.79 -13.30 -10.69
N ALA A 31 -5.14 -13.28 -11.97
CA ALA A 31 -6.51 -13.38 -12.45
C ALA A 31 -7.16 -14.73 -12.09
N SER A 32 -6.43 -15.83 -12.23
CA SER A 32 -6.90 -17.18 -11.89
C SER A 32 -7.15 -17.30 -10.39
N ILE A 33 -6.19 -16.89 -9.56
CA ILE A 33 -6.31 -16.93 -8.10
C ILE A 33 -7.47 -16.06 -7.62
N ALA A 34 -7.62 -14.87 -8.20
CA ALA A 34 -8.72 -13.96 -7.85
C ALA A 34 -10.09 -14.57 -8.20
N ARG A 35 -10.21 -15.20 -9.37
CA ARG A 35 -11.43 -15.89 -9.80
C ARG A 35 -11.79 -17.05 -8.87
N ASP A 36 -10.81 -17.88 -8.52
CA ASP A 36 -11.02 -19.04 -7.64
C ASP A 36 -11.47 -18.61 -6.23
N ASN A 37 -10.97 -17.47 -5.75
CA ASN A 37 -11.31 -16.92 -4.44
C ASN A 37 -12.50 -15.94 -4.47
N GLY A 38 -13.13 -15.73 -5.63
CA GLY A 38 -14.30 -14.85 -5.77
C GLY A 38 -14.01 -13.36 -5.53
N ILE A 39 -12.76 -12.92 -5.71
CA ILE A 39 -12.33 -11.53 -5.54
C ILE A 39 -11.96 -10.87 -6.87
N ASN A 40 -11.88 -9.53 -6.87
CA ASN A 40 -11.40 -8.80 -8.04
C ASN A 40 -9.86 -8.86 -8.12
N GLN A 41 -9.32 -9.23 -9.28
CA GLN A 41 -7.87 -9.26 -9.53
C GLN A 41 -7.17 -7.93 -9.23
N ASN A 42 -7.84 -6.80 -9.48
CA ASN A 42 -7.29 -5.47 -9.21
C ASN A 42 -7.04 -5.27 -7.71
N LEU A 43 -7.83 -5.92 -6.87
CA LEU A 43 -7.68 -5.88 -5.43
C LEU A 43 -6.39 -6.61 -5.00
N LEU A 44 -6.11 -7.76 -5.61
CA LEU A 44 -4.87 -8.50 -5.37
C LEU A 44 -3.62 -7.73 -5.86
N HIS A 45 -3.72 -7.04 -7.00
CA HIS A 45 -2.68 -6.12 -7.47
C HIS A 45 -2.43 -4.96 -6.48
N ASN A 46 -3.49 -4.35 -5.95
CA ASN A 46 -3.39 -3.28 -4.97
C ASN A 46 -2.74 -3.78 -3.68
N TRP A 47 -3.15 -4.93 -3.15
CA TRP A 47 -2.57 -5.50 -1.94
C TRP A 47 -1.10 -5.86 -2.11
N LYS A 48 -0.71 -6.42 -3.26
CA LYS A 48 0.70 -6.68 -3.58
C LYS A 48 1.53 -5.39 -3.57
N ARG A 49 0.98 -4.29 -4.09
CA ARG A 49 1.64 -2.97 -4.08
C ARG A 49 1.70 -2.38 -2.67
N GLU A 50 0.63 -2.49 -1.89
CA GLU A 50 0.59 -2.05 -0.49
C GLU A 50 1.63 -2.78 0.35
N GLN A 51 1.78 -4.11 0.18
CA GLN A 51 2.81 -4.90 0.86
C GLN A 51 4.23 -4.44 0.48
N LYS A 52 4.49 -4.20 -0.82
CA LYS A 52 5.78 -3.64 -1.26
C LYS A 52 6.05 -2.24 -0.70
N ALA A 53 5.03 -1.39 -0.63
CA ALA A 53 5.16 -0.06 -0.06
C ALA A 53 5.46 -0.12 1.45
N LYS A 54 4.79 -1.03 2.19
CA LYS A 54 5.09 -1.28 3.62
C LYS A 54 6.51 -1.79 3.83
N GLN A 55 6.98 -2.72 3.00
CA GLN A 55 8.36 -3.22 3.04
C GLN A 55 9.37 -2.10 2.77
N ALA A 56 9.16 -1.31 1.70
CA ALA A 56 10.01 -0.17 1.38
C ALA A 56 10.03 0.91 2.48
N GLN A 57 8.94 1.05 3.24
CA GLN A 57 8.86 2.00 4.36
C GLN A 57 9.51 1.46 5.64
N THR A 58 9.63 0.13 5.77
CA THR A 58 10.33 -0.53 6.88
C THR A 58 11.85 -0.53 6.65
N ASP A 59 12.28 -0.64 5.40
CA ASP A 59 13.70 -0.52 4.99
C ASP A 59 14.22 0.94 4.98
N GLN A 60 13.36 1.94 5.21
CA GLN A 60 13.71 3.37 5.22
C GLN A 60 13.85 3.98 6.63
N ILE A 61 14.24 3.19 7.64
CA ILE A 61 14.53 3.75 8.97
C ILE A 61 15.97 3.43 9.41
N PRO A 62 16.91 4.36 9.24
CA PRO A 62 17.92 4.62 10.24
C PRO A 62 17.46 5.79 11.12
N ALA A 63 17.29 5.50 12.41
CA ALA A 63 17.48 6.38 13.56
C ALA A 63 16.95 7.85 13.53
N LEU A 64 16.02 8.11 14.44
CA LEU A 64 16.02 9.27 15.35
C LEU A 64 16.21 10.67 14.72
N ILE A 65 15.10 11.34 14.42
CA ILE A 65 14.96 12.78 14.71
C ILE A 65 13.49 13.08 15.04
N ASP A 66 13.26 13.42 16.30
CA ASP A 66 12.20 14.34 16.69
C ASP A 66 12.33 15.59 15.81
N ASN A 67 11.31 15.93 15.02
CA ASN A 67 11.39 17.09 14.14
C ASN A 67 10.07 17.78 13.87
N ASP A 68 9.56 18.38 14.93
CA ASP A 68 8.62 19.50 14.85
C ASP A 68 9.27 20.81 14.31
N ALA A 69 10.52 20.79 13.82
CA ALA A 69 11.27 22.01 13.47
C ALA A 69 11.40 22.32 11.96
N TYR A 70 10.85 21.52 11.04
CA TYR A 70 10.97 21.80 9.59
C TYR A 70 9.78 22.53 8.97
N ARG A 71 8.81 23.01 9.76
CA ARG A 71 7.56 23.51 9.19
C ARG A 71 7.64 24.87 8.51
N ASN A 72 8.63 25.74 8.70
CA ASN A 72 8.58 27.05 8.03
C ASN A 72 9.87 27.89 8.06
N THR A 73 10.90 27.56 7.29
CA THR A 73 11.97 28.52 6.98
C THR A 73 12.33 28.48 5.49
N PRO A 74 11.82 29.43 4.68
CA PRO A 74 12.32 29.62 3.33
C PRO A 74 13.67 30.35 3.41
N THR A 75 14.77 29.62 3.30
CA THR A 75 16.11 30.22 3.27
C THR A 75 16.36 30.84 1.90
N PHE A 76 16.10 32.14 1.79
CA PHE A 76 16.55 32.98 0.66
C PHE A 76 18.04 33.29 0.86
N ILE A 77 18.90 32.77 -0.02
CA ILE A 77 20.34 33.05 -0.02
C ILE A 77 20.61 34.15 -1.06
N PRO A 78 20.84 35.42 -0.67
CA PRO A 78 21.24 36.43 -1.64
C PRO A 78 22.71 36.23 -2.02
N VAL A 79 22.96 36.03 -3.32
CA VAL A 79 24.30 36.17 -3.89
C VAL A 79 24.58 37.65 -4.10
N ASN A 80 25.62 38.18 -3.45
CA ASN A 80 26.07 39.54 -3.68
C ASN A 80 27.05 39.54 -4.86
N VAL A 81 26.75 40.33 -5.89
CA VAL A 81 27.65 40.70 -6.99
C VAL A 81 28.61 41.79 -6.54
#